data_AF-A0A660MED5-F1
#
_entry.id   AF-A0A660MED5-F1
#
_cell.length_a   1.000
_cell.length_b   1.000
_cell.length_c   1.000
_cell.angle_alpha   90.00
_cell.angle_beta   90.00
_cell.angle_gamma   90.00
#
_symmetry.space_group_name_H-M   'P 1'
#
loop_
_entity.id
_entity.type
_entity.pdbx_description
1 polymer ?
#
loop_
_entity_poly.entity_id
_entity_poly.type
_entity_poly.pdbx_seq_one_letter_code
_entity_poly.pdbx_strand_id
1 'polypeptide(L)'
;MTELLTAEAFARELAETISRQFHVRVSIQLNEREPELTLLHVHLPQPLTLSLQGLYQHYYQHPEEREKLIAFELKRISEYNVQQTPADNPENILPQIKSAGWLQNLQKRIYARQPDKELKDLMIVQPYLADLFICYAYECDAGLRYLSPEE
;
A
#
# COMPACT_ATOMS: atom_id res chain seq x y z
N MET A 1 -12.10 36.33 -11.69
CA MET A 1 -10.79 35.86 -12.17
C MET A 1 -10.29 34.88 -11.14
N THR A 2 -10.33 33.59 -11.44
CA THR A 2 -9.67 32.59 -10.61
C THR A 2 -8.18 32.72 -10.93
N GLU A 3 -7.36 33.14 -9.95
CA GLU A 3 -5.91 33.13 -10.14
C GLU A 3 -5.46 31.69 -10.33
N LEU A 4 -4.79 31.42 -11.45
CA LEU A 4 -4.23 30.10 -11.74
C LEU A 4 -3.08 29.84 -10.78
N LEU A 5 -3.05 28.63 -10.22
CA LEU A 5 -1.92 28.18 -9.43
C LEU A 5 -0.69 28.06 -10.34
N THR A 6 0.48 28.42 -9.81
CA THR A 6 1.75 28.07 -10.45
C THR A 6 1.93 26.56 -10.44
N ALA A 7 2.77 26.03 -11.33
CA ALA A 7 3.10 24.61 -11.35
C ALA A 7 3.59 24.09 -9.99
N GLU A 8 4.39 24.89 -9.27
CA GLU A 8 4.83 24.56 -7.92
C GLU A 8 3.66 24.51 -6.92
N ALA A 9 2.78 25.51 -6.92
CA ALA A 9 1.64 25.54 -6.01
C ALA A 9 0.68 24.37 -6.28
N PHE A 10 0.44 24.06 -7.56
CA PHE A 10 -0.34 22.89 -7.97
C PHE A 10 0.31 21.57 -7.53
N ALA A 11 1.64 21.43 -7.70
CA ALA A 11 2.38 20.24 -7.25
C ALA A 11 2.30 20.05 -5.73
N ARG A 12 2.44 21.13 -4.95
CA ARG A 12 2.33 21.10 -3.48
C ARG A 12 0.94 20.65 -3.05
N GLU A 13 -0.10 21.20 -3.68
CA GLU A 13 -1.47 20.82 -3.38
C GLU A 13 -1.76 19.36 -3.73
N LEU A 14 -1.34 18.90 -4.90
CA LEU A 14 -1.51 17.50 -5.30
C LEU A 14 -0.76 16.57 -4.33
N ALA A 15 0.47 16.93 -3.93
CA ALA A 15 1.24 16.19 -2.94
C ALA A 15 0.53 16.10 -1.57
N GLU A 16 0.03 17.23 -1.06
CA GLU A 16 -0.74 17.26 0.19
C GLU A 16 -2.01 16.41 0.10
N THR A 17 -2.71 16.49 -1.02
CA THR A 17 -3.96 15.74 -1.23
C THR A 17 -3.70 14.24 -1.27
N ILE A 18 -2.69 13.79 -2.02
CA ILE A 18 -2.25 12.38 -2.05
C ILE A 18 -1.81 11.94 -0.65
N SER A 19 -1.00 12.75 0.03
CA SER A 19 -0.50 12.42 1.36
C SER A 19 -1.63 12.25 2.38
N ARG A 20 -2.63 13.13 2.37
CA ARG A 20 -3.82 13.01 3.25
C ARG A 20 -4.70 11.82 2.89
N GLN A 21 -4.94 11.58 1.60
CA GLN A 21 -5.83 10.51 1.15
C GLN A 21 -5.25 9.11 1.43
N PHE A 22 -3.95 8.93 1.21
CA PHE A 22 -3.28 7.62 1.30
C PHE A 22 -2.40 7.46 2.55
N HIS A 23 -2.31 8.48 3.40
CA HIS A 23 -1.46 8.49 4.60
C HIS A 23 0.01 8.15 4.30
N VAL A 24 0.52 8.62 3.15
CA VAL A 24 1.88 8.35 2.68
C VAL A 24 2.70 9.63 2.54
N ARG A 25 4.02 9.47 2.58
CA ARG A 25 4.95 10.56 2.26
C ARG A 25 4.94 10.83 0.75
N VAL A 26 4.96 12.10 0.37
CA VAL A 26 5.19 12.53 -1.01
C VAL A 26 6.37 13.49 -1.05
N SER A 27 7.37 13.20 -1.89
CA SER A 27 8.50 14.10 -2.13
C SER A 27 8.31 14.84 -3.44
N ILE A 28 8.57 16.15 -3.44
CA ILE A 28 8.49 16.99 -4.63
C ILE A 28 9.91 17.25 -5.12
N GLN A 29 10.22 16.83 -6.34
CA GLN A 29 11.45 17.19 -7.03
C GLN A 29 11.14 18.32 -8.02
N LEU A 30 11.38 19.56 -7.57
CA LEU A 30 11.17 20.76 -8.38
C LEU A 30 12.17 20.83 -9.54
N ASN A 31 11.70 21.34 -10.66
CA ASN A 31 12.56 21.75 -11.77
C ASN A 31 12.47 23.28 -11.93
N GLU A 32 13.50 23.98 -11.48
CA GLU A 32 13.54 25.46 -11.44
C GLU A 32 13.53 26.10 -12.83
N ARG A 33 14.00 25.38 -13.86
CA ARG A 33 14.05 25.88 -15.25
C ARG A 33 12.74 25.61 -15.98
N GLU A 34 12.15 24.45 -15.73
CA GLU A 34 10.92 24.00 -16.36
C GLU A 34 9.97 23.46 -15.28
N PRO A 35 9.23 24.33 -14.58
CA PRO A 35 8.37 23.95 -13.46
C PRO A 35 7.34 22.86 -13.80
N GLU A 36 6.94 22.77 -15.07
CA GLU A 36 6.03 21.73 -15.58
C GLU A 36 6.67 20.33 -15.55
N LEU A 37 7.99 20.22 -15.56
CA LEU A 37 8.72 18.94 -15.44
C LEU A 37 9.00 18.53 -13.99
N THR A 38 8.33 19.17 -13.01
CA THR A 38 8.38 18.76 -11.62
C THR A 38 7.91 17.32 -11.46
N LEU A 39 8.58 16.54 -10.61
CA LEU A 39 8.19 15.16 -10.31
C LEU A 39 7.67 15.05 -8.87
N LEU A 40 6.65 14.22 -8.71
CA LEU A 40 6.08 13.86 -7.42
C LEU A 40 6.38 12.38 -7.16
N HIS A 41 7.19 12.11 -6.15
CA HIS A 41 7.49 10.74 -5.71
C HIS A 41 6.57 10.37 -4.55
N VAL A 42 5.64 9.47 -4.82
CA VAL A 42 4.71 8.92 -3.83
C VAL A 42 5.34 7.67 -3.23
N HIS A 43 5.63 7.72 -1.93
CA HIS A 43 6.32 6.65 -1.18
C HIS A 43 5.32 5.58 -0.75
N LEU A 44 4.77 4.89 -1.75
CA LEU A 44 3.97 3.67 -1.60
C LEU A 44 4.91 2.46 -1.51
N PRO A 45 4.42 1.28 -1.06
CA PRO A 45 5.25 0.08 -1.02
C PRO A 45 5.84 -0.28 -2.39
N GLN A 46 5.11 0.01 -3.48
CA GLN A 46 5.68 0.13 -4.81
C GLN A 46 5.80 1.62 -5.18
N PRO A 47 7.02 2.20 -5.25
CA PRO A 47 7.20 3.63 -5.47
C PRO A 47 6.59 4.09 -6.79
N LEU A 48 5.76 5.13 -6.73
CA LEU A 48 5.14 5.73 -7.89
C LEU A 48 5.71 7.14 -8.12
N THR A 49 6.11 7.43 -9.36
CA THR A 49 6.52 8.77 -9.77
C THR A 49 5.48 9.35 -10.71
N LEU A 50 4.92 10.50 -10.34
CA LEU A 50 3.98 11.25 -11.17
C LEU A 50 4.72 12.43 -11.80
N SER A 51 4.56 12.60 -13.11
CA SER A 51 5.08 13.76 -13.84
C SER A 51 4.03 14.87 -13.85
N LEU A 52 4.44 16.08 -13.46
CA LEU A 52 3.56 17.23 -13.46
C LEU A 52 3.24 17.74 -14.88
N GLN A 53 3.99 17.33 -15.90
CA GLN A 53 3.93 17.95 -17.24
C GLN A 53 2.54 17.85 -17.85
N GLY A 54 2.01 16.62 -17.97
CA GLY A 54 0.67 16.41 -18.52
C GLY A 54 -0.44 16.92 -17.60
N LEU A 55 -0.24 16.83 -16.28
CA LEU A 55 -1.23 17.23 -15.28
C LEU A 55 -1.42 18.75 -15.25
N TYR A 56 -0.30 19.49 -15.20
CA TYR A 56 -0.32 20.93 -15.16
C TYR A 56 -0.76 21.53 -16.50
N GLN A 57 -0.37 20.91 -17.63
CA GLN A 57 -0.85 21.34 -18.94
C GLN A 57 -2.38 21.21 -19.05
N HIS A 58 -2.96 20.09 -18.57
CA HIS A 58 -4.42 19.92 -18.54
C HIS A 58 -5.10 20.93 -17.63
N TYR A 59 -4.54 21.17 -16.43
CA TYR A 59 -5.05 22.18 -15.50
C TYR A 59 -4.99 23.60 -16.09
N TYR A 60 -3.91 23.94 -16.80
CA TYR A 60 -3.75 25.26 -17.42
C TYR A 60 -4.77 25.51 -18.53
N GLN A 61 -5.12 24.47 -19.30
CA GLN A 61 -6.12 24.55 -20.36
C GLN A 61 -7.56 24.53 -19.81
N HIS A 62 -7.79 23.79 -18.72
CA HIS A 62 -9.10 23.54 -18.13
C HIS A 62 -9.08 23.73 -16.60
N PRO A 63 -8.89 24.96 -16.10
CA PRO A 63 -8.77 25.21 -14.67
C PRO A 63 -10.03 24.88 -13.87
N GLU A 64 -11.20 24.94 -14.51
CA GLU A 64 -12.48 24.49 -13.95
C GLU A 64 -12.55 22.98 -13.68
N GLU A 65 -11.67 22.19 -14.29
CA GLU A 65 -11.63 20.73 -14.10
C GLU A 65 -10.62 20.26 -13.05
N ARG A 66 -9.99 21.18 -12.32
CA ARG A 66 -8.97 20.87 -11.30
C ARG A 66 -9.38 19.74 -10.36
N GLU A 67 -10.56 19.81 -9.76
CA GLU A 67 -11.03 18.80 -8.82
C GLU A 67 -11.21 17.43 -9.48
N LYS A 68 -11.69 17.39 -10.74
CA LYS A 68 -11.85 16.15 -11.51
C LYS A 68 -10.50 15.54 -11.85
N LEU A 69 -9.53 16.36 -12.24
CA LEU A 69 -8.17 15.93 -12.54
C LEU A 69 -7.48 15.33 -11.30
N ILE A 70 -7.59 16.00 -10.15
CA ILE A 70 -7.06 15.49 -8.89
C ILE A 70 -7.75 14.17 -8.52
N ALA A 71 -9.09 14.11 -8.58
CA ALA A 71 -9.84 12.89 -8.28
C ALA A 71 -9.47 11.73 -9.23
N PHE A 72 -9.21 12.02 -10.50
CA PHE A 72 -8.74 11.02 -11.47
C PHE A 72 -7.38 10.44 -11.09
N GLU A 73 -6.40 11.28 -10.74
CA GLU A 73 -5.08 10.79 -10.31
C GLU A 73 -5.16 10.04 -8.98
N LEU A 74 -5.97 10.50 -8.01
CA LEU A 74 -6.22 9.74 -6.79
C LEU A 74 -6.80 8.37 -7.10
N LYS A 75 -7.77 8.28 -8.02
CA LYS A 75 -8.33 7.00 -8.43
C LYS A 75 -7.26 6.09 -9.05
N ARG A 76 -6.43 6.62 -9.95
CA ARG A 76 -5.33 5.88 -10.58
C ARG A 76 -4.30 5.37 -9.55
N ILE A 77 -3.94 6.20 -8.57
CA ILE A 77 -3.06 5.80 -7.46
C ILE A 77 -3.74 4.73 -6.59
N SER A 78 -5.05 4.84 -6.36
CA SER A 78 -5.80 3.84 -5.62
C SER A 78 -5.84 2.50 -6.36
N GLU A 79 -6.05 2.49 -7.67
CA GLU A 79 -6.03 1.27 -8.49
C GLU A 79 -4.64 0.63 -8.49
N TYR A 80 -3.58 1.44 -8.47
CA TYR A 80 -2.21 0.99 -8.30
C TYR A 80 -1.95 0.36 -6.92
N ASN A 81 -2.59 0.88 -5.87
CA ASN A 81 -2.46 0.39 -4.49
C ASN A 81 -3.41 -0.76 -4.12
N VAL A 82 -4.59 -0.88 -4.75
CA VAL A 82 -5.63 -1.89 -4.43
C VAL A 82 -5.15 -3.32 -4.72
N GLN A 83 -4.05 -3.50 -5.45
CA GLN A 83 -3.45 -4.81 -5.68
C GLN A 83 -2.52 -5.29 -4.55
N GLN A 84 -2.45 -4.61 -3.41
CA GLN A 84 -1.59 -5.02 -2.31
C GLN A 84 -2.37 -5.34 -1.03
N THR A 85 -2.35 -6.61 -0.67
CA THR A 85 -2.55 -7.06 0.70
C THR A 85 -1.30 -6.73 1.52
N PRO A 86 -1.40 -6.58 2.86
CA PRO A 86 -0.22 -6.37 3.69
C PRO A 86 0.83 -7.48 3.56
N ALA A 87 0.45 -8.67 3.04
CA ALA A 87 1.36 -9.75 2.70
C ALA A 87 2.31 -9.43 1.52
N ASP A 88 1.93 -8.51 0.63
CA ASP A 88 2.74 -8.17 -0.56
C ASP A 88 3.95 -7.30 -0.24
N ASN A 89 4.03 -6.75 0.98
CA ASN A 89 5.22 -6.07 1.48
C ASN A 89 5.93 -6.94 2.53
N PRO A 90 7.12 -7.49 2.23
CA PRO A 90 7.90 -8.30 3.16
C PRO A 90 8.18 -7.64 4.52
N GLU A 91 8.25 -6.30 4.58
CA GLU A 91 8.49 -5.56 5.84
C GLU A 91 7.32 -5.67 6.83
N ASN A 92 6.11 -5.95 6.33
CA ASN A 92 4.90 -6.11 7.15
C ASN A 92 4.73 -7.55 7.66
N ILE A 93 5.54 -8.48 7.17
CA ILE A 93 5.50 -9.89 7.57
C ILE A 93 6.39 -10.09 8.79
N LEU A 94 5.77 -10.41 9.92
CA LEU A 94 6.42 -10.61 11.21
C LEU A 94 6.56 -12.10 11.54
N PRO A 95 7.76 -12.58 11.88
CA PRO A 95 7.95 -13.94 12.35
C PRO A 95 7.38 -14.11 13.76
N GLN A 96 6.74 -15.25 13.99
CA GLN A 96 6.10 -15.63 15.25
C GLN A 96 6.59 -17.02 15.67
N ILE A 97 7.20 -17.10 16.84
CA ILE A 97 7.63 -18.39 17.40
C ILE A 97 6.47 -19.00 18.20
N LYS A 98 6.11 -20.25 17.90
CA LYS A 98 5.03 -21.01 18.56
C LYS A 98 5.52 -22.41 18.93
N SER A 99 4.93 -23.00 19.98
CA SER A 99 5.23 -24.37 20.40
C SER A 99 4.40 -25.41 19.63
N ALA A 100 4.87 -26.65 19.62
CA ALA A 100 4.15 -27.80 19.08
C ALA A 100 2.73 -27.93 19.68
N GLY A 101 2.60 -27.73 21.00
CA GLY A 101 1.32 -27.79 21.70
C GLY A 101 0.33 -26.71 21.23
N TRP A 102 0.82 -25.52 20.90
CA TRP A 102 -0.01 -24.46 20.33
C TRP A 102 -0.53 -24.85 18.94
N LEU A 103 0.33 -25.40 18.08
CA LEU A 103 -0.06 -25.84 16.73
C LEU A 103 -1.10 -26.97 16.79
N GLN A 104 -0.93 -27.95 17.68
CA GLN A 104 -1.91 -29.03 17.86
C GLN A 104 -3.28 -28.50 18.29
N ASN A 105 -3.30 -27.53 19.21
CA ASN A 105 -4.54 -26.90 19.65
C ASN A 105 -5.19 -26.08 18.54
N LEU A 106 -4.39 -25.39 17.72
CA LEU A 106 -4.90 -24.68 16.54
C LEU A 106 -5.51 -25.66 15.54
N GLN A 107 -4.83 -26.76 15.21
CA GLN A 107 -5.32 -27.79 14.28
C GLN A 107 -6.66 -28.37 14.73
N LYS A 108 -6.81 -28.68 16.03
CA LYS A 108 -8.09 -29.15 16.60
C LYS A 108 -9.22 -28.14 16.41
N ARG A 109 -8.95 -26.85 16.61
CA ARG A 109 -9.95 -25.78 16.43
C ARG A 109 -10.34 -25.57 14.97
N ILE A 110 -9.38 -25.68 14.05
CA ILE A 110 -9.62 -25.61 12.61
C ILE A 110 -10.51 -26.77 12.21
N TYR A 111 -10.11 -28.00 12.52
CA TYR A 111 -10.88 -29.21 12.19
C TYR A 111 -12.31 -29.17 12.73
N ALA A 112 -12.53 -28.66 13.96
CA ALA A 112 -13.86 -28.53 14.54
C ALA A 112 -14.76 -27.51 13.81
N ARG A 113 -14.20 -26.53 13.10
CA ARG A 113 -14.94 -25.49 12.37
C ARG A 113 -15.03 -25.78 10.86
N GLN A 114 -13.97 -26.37 10.31
CA GLN A 114 -13.73 -26.59 8.89
C GLN A 114 -12.95 -27.91 8.74
N PRO A 115 -13.65 -29.06 8.74
CA PRO A 115 -13.00 -30.37 8.73
C PRO A 115 -12.19 -30.64 7.46
N ASP A 116 -12.52 -29.97 6.36
CA ASP A 116 -11.88 -30.15 5.05
C ASP A 116 -10.59 -29.32 4.87
N LYS A 117 -10.21 -28.50 5.86
CA LYS A 117 -9.04 -27.63 5.79
C LYS A 117 -7.91 -28.11 6.69
N GLU A 118 -6.71 -28.23 6.13
CA GLU A 118 -5.51 -28.59 6.87
C GLU A 118 -4.68 -27.35 7.23
N LEU A 119 -3.84 -27.45 8.27
CA LEU A 119 -2.98 -26.34 8.71
C LEU A 119 -2.11 -25.81 7.58
N LYS A 120 -1.59 -26.72 6.76
CA LYS A 120 -0.66 -26.43 5.66
C LYS A 120 -1.30 -25.56 4.59
N ASP A 121 -2.61 -25.59 4.44
CA ASP A 121 -3.35 -24.80 3.45
C ASP A 121 -3.64 -23.38 3.98
N LEU A 122 -3.44 -23.15 5.28
CA LEU A 122 -3.83 -21.92 5.97
C LEU A 122 -2.65 -21.12 6.51
N MET A 123 -1.50 -21.76 6.71
CA MET A 123 -0.31 -21.07 7.18
C MET A 123 0.99 -21.80 6.83
N ILE A 124 2.04 -21.02 6.61
CA ILE A 124 3.42 -21.51 6.54
C ILE A 124 3.93 -21.77 7.95
N VAL A 125 4.35 -23.01 8.21
CA VAL A 125 4.93 -23.45 9.49
C VAL A 125 6.29 -24.08 9.22
N GLN A 126 7.35 -23.49 9.77
CA GLN A 126 8.72 -23.96 9.61
C GLN A 126 9.27 -24.46 10.96
N PRO A 127 9.95 -25.61 11.00
CA PRO A 127 10.66 -26.03 12.21
C PRO A 127 11.77 -25.02 12.54
N TYR A 128 11.94 -24.69 13.82
CA TYR A 128 12.97 -23.75 14.27
C TYR A 128 13.94 -24.39 15.26
N LEU A 129 13.49 -24.74 16.46
CA LEU A 129 14.34 -25.31 17.50
C LEU A 129 13.55 -26.23 18.41
N ALA A 130 14.00 -27.48 18.55
CA ALA A 130 13.32 -28.50 19.36
C ALA A 130 11.83 -28.63 19.01
N ASP A 131 10.93 -28.27 19.93
CA ASP A 131 9.47 -28.28 19.77
C ASP A 131 8.89 -26.91 19.37
N LEU A 132 9.75 -25.97 18.94
CA LEU A 132 9.38 -24.64 18.47
C LEU A 132 9.37 -24.54 16.95
N PHE A 133 8.40 -23.78 16.46
CA PHE A 133 8.13 -23.52 15.05
C PHE A 133 8.03 -22.02 14.81
N ILE A 134 8.43 -21.58 13.62
CA ILE A 134 8.21 -20.24 13.13
C ILE A 134 7.00 -20.25 12.18
N CYS A 135 6.07 -19.33 12.43
CA CYS A 135 5.00 -18.95 11.52
C CYS A 135 5.22 -17.49 11.11
N TYR A 136 4.70 -17.10 9.95
CA TYR A 136 4.73 -15.72 9.49
C TYR A 136 3.33 -15.12 9.55
N ALA A 137 3.22 -13.88 10.01
CA ALA A 137 1.94 -13.20 10.16
C ALA A 137 2.06 -11.73 9.78
N TYR A 138 0.96 -11.15 9.33
CA TYR A 138 0.84 -9.71 9.05
C TYR A 138 -0.42 -9.17 9.72
N GLU A 139 -0.41 -7.87 9.99
CA GLU A 139 -1.59 -7.18 10.53
C GLU A 139 -2.47 -6.68 9.38
N CYS A 140 -3.78 -6.91 9.49
CA CYS A 140 -4.78 -6.35 8.58
C CYS A 140 -5.98 -5.82 9.39
N ASP A 141 -6.93 -5.20 8.70
CA ASP A 141 -8.12 -4.59 9.35
C ASP A 141 -8.95 -5.60 10.16
N ALA A 142 -8.88 -6.90 9.82
CA ALA A 142 -9.54 -7.98 10.56
C ALA A 142 -8.71 -8.53 11.74
N GLY A 143 -7.55 -7.93 12.01
CA GLY A 143 -6.58 -8.34 13.04
C GLY A 143 -5.37 -9.06 12.47
N LEU A 144 -4.72 -9.89 13.29
CA LEU A 144 -3.52 -10.63 12.89
C LEU A 144 -3.90 -11.83 12.01
N ARG A 145 -3.33 -11.89 10.80
CA ARG A 145 -3.51 -13.01 9.86
C ARG A 145 -2.19 -13.71 9.61
N TYR A 146 -2.24 -15.05 9.49
CA TYR A 146 -1.06 -15.85 9.15
C TYR A 146 -0.90 -15.94 7.64
N LEU A 147 0.36 -15.91 7.20
CA LEU A 147 0.73 -16.04 5.80
C LEU A 147 0.50 -17.48 5.35
N SER A 148 -0.36 -17.65 4.35
CA SER A 148 -0.63 -18.93 3.70
C SER A 148 0.34 -19.19 2.54
N PRO A 149 0.49 -20.44 2.05
CA PRO A 149 1.38 -20.72 0.92
C PRO A 149 0.93 -20.15 -0.44
N GLU A 150 -0.32 -19.68 -0.54
CA GLU A 150 -0.87 -19.08 -1.76
C GLU A 150 -0.63 -17.56 -1.85
N GLU A 151 -0.19 -16.95 -0.74
CA GLU A 151 0.21 -15.55 -0.60
C GLU A 151 1.74 -15.41 -0.72
#